data_AF-A0A356NS10-F1
#
_entry.id   AF-A0A356NS10-F1
#
_cell.length_a   1.000
_cell.length_b   1.000
_cell.length_c   1.000
_cell.angle_alpha   90.00
_cell.angle_beta   90.00
_cell.angle_gamma   90.00
#
_symmetry.space_group_name_H-M   'P 1'
#
loop_
_entity.id
_entity.type
_entity.pdbx_description
1 polymer ?
#
loop_
_entity_poly.entity_id
_entity_poly.type
_entity_poly.pdbx_seq_one_letter_code
_entity_poly.pdbx_strand_id
1 'polypeptide(L)'
;SVPVVFCGLFPVDTNDFSGLREALEKLSLNDASFSFEAETSAALGFGFRCGFLGLLHMEVIRDRLEREFNLDLISTAPSVVYQMTLTDGTQFNLHNPADMPEVTRISEIEEPWIKATIMTPDEYLGAVLTLCTERRGEQLDLTYAGNRAMAVYRLPLNEVVFDFYDRLKSVTRGYASFDYAIDEYRLGELVKVSILVNGDPVDALSMIVHREQAEHRGRA
;
A
#
# COMPACT_ATOMS: atom_id res chain seq x y z
N SER A 1 -9.48 -8.14 -13.16
CA SER A 1 -8.41 -8.36 -12.17
C SER A 1 -8.81 -7.71 -10.86
N VAL A 2 -8.56 -8.36 -9.72
CA VAL A 2 -8.98 -7.83 -8.40
C VAL A 2 -7.94 -6.80 -7.93
N PRO A 3 -8.34 -5.63 -7.43
CA PRO A 3 -7.43 -4.64 -6.88
C PRO A 3 -6.74 -5.18 -5.62
N VAL A 4 -5.43 -4.93 -5.51
CA VAL A 4 -4.58 -5.41 -4.40
C VAL A 4 -4.02 -4.27 -3.55
N VAL A 5 -4.02 -3.03 -4.08
CA VAL A 5 -3.62 -1.82 -3.37
C VAL A 5 -4.80 -0.85 -3.36
N PHE A 6 -5.07 -0.22 -2.22
CA PHE A 6 -6.14 0.76 -2.04
C PHE A 6 -5.60 2.06 -1.47
N CYS A 7 -6.03 3.19 -2.00
CA CYS A 7 -5.67 4.52 -1.50
C CYS A 7 -6.91 5.42 -1.50
N GLY A 8 -7.03 6.28 -0.50
CA GLY A 8 -8.02 7.36 -0.51
C GLY A 8 -7.50 8.53 -1.33
N LEU A 9 -8.32 9.06 -2.24
CA LEU A 9 -8.06 10.28 -3.02
C LEU A 9 -9.06 11.34 -2.62
N PHE A 10 -8.56 12.48 -2.13
CA PHE A 10 -9.35 13.60 -1.65
C PHE A 10 -8.94 14.87 -2.42
N PRO A 11 -9.88 15.68 -2.92
CA PRO A 11 -9.54 16.94 -3.55
C PRO A 11 -9.08 17.95 -2.50
N VAL A 12 -8.12 18.82 -2.86
CA VAL A 12 -7.67 19.91 -1.98
C VAL A 12 -8.80 20.94 -1.79
N ASP A 13 -9.53 21.27 -2.87
CA ASP A 13 -10.75 22.08 -2.80
C ASP A 13 -12.00 21.17 -2.82
N THR A 14 -12.85 21.32 -1.81
CA THR A 14 -14.15 20.66 -1.73
C THR A 14 -15.07 20.90 -2.93
N ASN A 15 -14.90 22.01 -3.65
CA ASN A 15 -15.67 22.31 -4.86
C ASN A 15 -15.36 21.34 -6.01
N ASP A 16 -14.16 20.76 -6.02
CA ASP A 16 -13.70 19.84 -7.07
C ASP A 16 -14.16 18.40 -6.86
N PHE A 17 -14.91 18.10 -5.80
CA PHE A 17 -15.43 16.75 -5.54
C PHE A 17 -16.29 16.22 -6.69
N SER A 18 -17.11 17.07 -7.31
CA SER A 18 -17.92 16.69 -8.47
C SER A 18 -17.05 16.41 -9.70
N GLY A 19 -16.02 17.22 -9.92
CA GLY A 19 -15.04 17.04 -10.99
C GLY A 19 -14.22 15.76 -10.83
N LEU A 20 -13.79 15.46 -9.59
CA LEU A 20 -13.10 14.22 -9.25
C LEU A 20 -13.97 13.00 -9.55
N ARG A 21 -15.26 13.04 -9.15
CA ARG A 21 -16.19 11.95 -9.46
C ARG A 21 -16.32 11.71 -10.96
N GLU A 22 -16.52 12.76 -11.74
CA GLU A 22 -16.66 12.66 -13.20
C GLU A 22 -15.38 12.13 -13.86
N ALA A 23 -14.21 12.57 -13.38
CA ALA A 23 -12.92 12.08 -13.84
C ALA A 23 -12.71 10.58 -13.55
N LEU A 24 -13.05 10.14 -12.33
CA LEU A 24 -12.98 8.74 -11.92
C LEU A 24 -13.95 7.85 -12.72
N GLU A 25 -15.17 8.32 -12.96
CA GLU A 25 -16.14 7.62 -13.80
C GLU A 25 -15.62 7.44 -15.24
N LYS A 26 -15.04 8.51 -15.83
CA LYS A 26 -14.40 8.44 -17.16
C LYS A 26 -13.18 7.50 -17.20
N LEU A 27 -12.38 7.46 -16.14
CA LEU A 27 -11.24 6.56 -16.04
C LEU A 27 -11.67 5.10 -15.92
N SER A 28 -12.67 4.82 -15.07
CA SER A 28 -13.20 3.47 -14.87
C SER A 28 -13.80 2.85 -16.13
N LEU A 29 -14.35 3.67 -17.04
CA LEU A 29 -14.81 3.21 -18.36
C LEU A 29 -13.67 2.70 -19.25
N ASN A 30 -12.47 3.24 -19.08
CA ASN A 30 -11.29 2.88 -19.87
C ASN A 30 -10.47 1.78 -19.20
N ASP A 31 -10.46 1.71 -17.87
CA ASP A 31 -9.70 0.72 -17.10
C ASP A 31 -10.62 -0.13 -16.22
N ALA A 32 -10.88 -1.36 -16.68
CA ALA A 32 -11.74 -2.33 -15.98
C ALA A 32 -11.11 -2.90 -14.69
N SER A 33 -9.84 -2.63 -14.42
CA SER A 33 -9.16 -3.06 -13.19
C SER A 33 -9.17 -1.99 -12.10
N PHE A 34 -9.55 -0.76 -12.45
CA PHE A 34 -9.75 0.33 -11.53
C PHE A 34 -11.13 0.24 -10.87
N SER A 35 -11.16 0.41 -9.55
CA SER A 35 -12.39 0.46 -8.76
C SER A 35 -12.36 1.67 -7.85
N PHE A 36 -13.52 2.27 -7.58
CA PHE A 36 -13.61 3.39 -6.66
C PHE A 36 -14.94 3.38 -5.92
N GLU A 37 -14.91 3.81 -4.66
CA GLU A 37 -16.08 3.92 -3.79
C GLU A 37 -16.03 5.27 -3.06
N ALA A 38 -17.18 5.89 -2.82
CA ALA A 38 -17.22 7.15 -2.09
C ALA A 38 -16.81 6.93 -0.62
N GLU A 39 -15.87 7.74 -0.13
CA GLU A 39 -15.38 7.66 1.24
C GLU A 39 -15.43 9.06 1.88
N THR A 40 -15.82 9.11 3.15
CA THR A 40 -15.86 10.36 3.92
C THR A 40 -14.85 10.28 5.05
N SER A 41 -13.97 11.27 5.11
CA SER A 41 -12.99 11.44 6.18
C SER A 41 -13.35 12.64 7.04
N ALA A 42 -13.25 12.50 8.36
CA ALA A 42 -13.46 13.60 9.29
C ALA A 42 -12.46 14.76 9.08
N ALA A 43 -11.24 14.44 8.62
CA ALA A 43 -10.17 15.43 8.44
C ALA A 43 -10.06 15.95 7.00
N LEU A 44 -10.31 15.11 6.00
CA LEU A 44 -10.12 15.44 4.58
C LEU A 44 -11.43 15.71 3.83
N GLY A 45 -12.58 15.52 4.49
CA GLY A 45 -13.88 15.72 3.88
C GLY A 45 -14.28 14.59 2.93
N PHE A 46 -14.92 14.94 1.82
CA PHE A 46 -15.45 13.99 0.85
C PHE A 46 -14.39 13.59 -0.17
N GLY A 47 -14.20 12.29 -0.37
CA GLY A 47 -13.26 11.76 -1.35
C GLY A 47 -13.71 10.39 -1.87
N PHE A 48 -12.76 9.69 -2.47
CA PHE A 48 -12.98 8.36 -3.02
C PHE A 48 -11.88 7.40 -2.59
N ARG A 49 -12.30 6.23 -2.11
CA ARG A 49 -11.40 5.09 -1.95
C ARG A 49 -11.21 4.43 -3.28
N CYS A 50 -9.98 4.38 -3.76
CA CYS A 50 -9.63 3.86 -5.08
C CYS A 50 -8.81 2.58 -4.93
N GLY A 51 -9.17 1.54 -5.68
CA GLY A 51 -8.49 0.26 -5.76
C GLY A 51 -7.69 0.12 -7.06
N PHE A 52 -6.44 -0.31 -6.93
CA PHE A 52 -5.43 -0.40 -7.97
C PHE A 52 -4.82 -1.81 -8.03
N LEU A 53 -4.22 -2.13 -9.18
CA LEU A 53 -3.47 -3.39 -9.39
C LEU A 53 -2.10 -3.39 -8.70
N GLY A 54 -1.61 -2.23 -8.32
CA GLY A 54 -0.27 -2.07 -7.79
C GLY A 54 0.12 -0.60 -7.69
N LEU A 55 1.34 -0.36 -7.20
CA LEU A 55 1.87 0.99 -6.98
C LEU A 55 2.01 1.77 -8.28
N LEU A 56 2.57 1.17 -9.33
CA LEU A 56 2.71 1.84 -10.62
C LEU A 56 1.36 2.22 -11.22
N HIS A 57 0.35 1.35 -11.09
CA HIS A 57 -1.00 1.64 -11.56
C HIS A 57 -1.59 2.85 -10.80
N MET A 58 -1.38 2.92 -9.49
CA MET A 58 -1.77 4.07 -8.67
C MET A 58 -1.08 5.36 -9.11
N GLU A 59 0.25 5.35 -9.31
CA GLU A 59 0.99 6.53 -9.76
C GLU A 59 0.52 7.04 -11.12
N VAL A 60 0.28 6.13 -12.08
CA VAL A 60 -0.20 6.49 -13.41
C VAL A 60 -1.60 7.11 -13.34
N ILE A 61 -2.53 6.52 -12.59
CA ILE A 61 -3.88 7.08 -12.46
C ILE A 61 -3.84 8.44 -11.78
N ARG A 62 -3.03 8.60 -10.72
CA ARG A 62 -2.87 9.89 -10.04
C ARG A 62 -2.33 10.96 -10.98
N ASP A 63 -1.23 10.70 -11.68
CA ASP A 63 -0.63 11.67 -12.63
C ASP A 63 -1.61 12.02 -13.75
N ARG A 64 -2.42 11.07 -14.22
CA ARG A 64 -3.48 11.34 -15.19
C ARG A 64 -4.59 12.22 -14.62
N LEU A 65 -5.04 11.99 -13.39
CA LEU A 65 -6.03 12.84 -12.74
C LEU A 65 -5.52 14.29 -12.59
N GLU A 66 -4.29 14.46 -12.15
CA GLU A 66 -3.66 15.78 -11.98
C GLU A 66 -3.47 16.49 -13.32
N ARG A 67 -3.02 15.78 -14.38
CA ARG A 67 -2.70 16.39 -15.68
C ARG A 67 -3.86 16.51 -16.67
N GLU A 68 -4.67 15.46 -16.81
CA GLU A 68 -5.76 15.42 -17.80
C GLU A 68 -6.99 16.17 -17.30
N PHE A 69 -7.23 16.18 -15.97
CA PHE A 69 -8.42 16.77 -15.37
C PHE A 69 -8.13 18.01 -14.52
N ASN A 70 -6.85 18.39 -14.36
CA ASN A 70 -6.42 19.57 -13.60
C ASN A 70 -6.98 19.59 -12.17
N LEU A 71 -6.90 18.44 -11.50
CA LEU A 71 -7.36 18.24 -10.12
C LEU A 71 -6.17 18.17 -9.17
N ASP A 72 -6.18 19.01 -8.13
CA ASP A 72 -5.21 18.92 -7.04
C ASP A 72 -5.69 17.91 -6.00
N LEU A 73 -4.94 16.82 -5.81
CA LEU A 73 -5.35 15.68 -5.00
C LEU A 73 -4.40 15.41 -3.83
N ILE A 74 -4.99 15.08 -2.69
CA ILE A 74 -4.34 14.52 -1.51
C ILE A 74 -4.60 13.01 -1.50
N SER A 75 -3.52 12.23 -1.55
CA SER A 75 -3.56 10.77 -1.42
C SER A 75 -3.27 10.36 0.03
N THR A 76 -4.09 9.49 0.62
CA THR A 76 -3.78 8.88 1.92
C THR A 76 -2.69 7.82 1.80
N ALA A 77 -2.24 7.28 2.93
CA ALA A 77 -1.32 6.15 2.92
C ALA A 77 -1.99 4.96 2.21
N PRO A 78 -1.33 4.35 1.20
CA PRO A 78 -1.87 3.20 0.52
C PRO A 78 -1.93 2.00 1.47
N SER A 79 -2.95 1.16 1.27
CA SER A 79 -3.31 0.02 2.11
C SER A 79 -3.46 -1.22 1.24
N VAL A 80 -3.32 -2.39 1.86
CA VAL A 80 -3.49 -3.70 1.22
C VAL A 80 -4.73 -4.38 1.76
N VAL A 81 -5.21 -5.40 1.05
CA VAL A 81 -6.32 -6.24 1.52
C VAL A 81 -5.78 -7.27 2.51
N TYR A 82 -6.31 -7.28 3.73
CA TYR A 82 -6.01 -8.31 4.71
C TYR A 82 -7.12 -9.36 4.73
N GLN A 83 -6.77 -10.61 4.94
CA GLN A 83 -7.75 -11.67 5.21
C GLN A 83 -7.85 -11.84 6.72
N MET A 84 -9.04 -11.64 7.26
CA MET A 84 -9.29 -11.74 8.69
C MET A 84 -10.20 -12.92 9.00
N THR A 85 -9.79 -13.72 9.96
CA THR A 85 -10.61 -14.78 10.55
C THR A 85 -11.06 -14.36 11.93
N LEU A 86 -12.37 -14.29 12.14
CA LEU A 86 -12.99 -13.99 13.42
C LEU A 86 -13.02 -15.22 14.34
N THR A 87 -13.20 -14.99 15.64
CA THR A 87 -13.35 -16.06 16.65
C THR A 87 -14.57 -16.95 16.43
N ASP A 88 -15.56 -16.50 15.66
CA ASP A 88 -16.73 -17.29 15.26
C ASP A 88 -16.49 -18.14 14.00
N GLY A 89 -15.29 -18.05 13.40
CA GLY A 89 -14.91 -18.74 12.17
C GLY A 89 -15.28 -18.00 10.88
N THR A 90 -15.92 -16.82 10.97
CA THR A 90 -16.23 -16.00 9.80
C THR A 90 -14.95 -15.40 9.23
N GLN A 91 -14.77 -15.55 7.92
CA GLN A 91 -13.68 -14.92 7.18
C GLN A 91 -14.20 -13.75 6.37
N PHE A 92 -13.49 -12.63 6.41
CA PHE A 92 -13.79 -11.47 5.58
C PHE A 92 -12.51 -10.75 5.16
N ASN A 93 -12.62 -10.03 4.05
CA ASN A 93 -11.53 -9.22 3.54
C ASN A 93 -11.62 -7.82 4.15
N LEU A 94 -10.59 -7.44 4.89
CA LEU A 94 -10.47 -6.09 5.43
C LEU A 94 -9.76 -5.21 4.42
N HIS A 95 -10.51 -4.25 3.87
CA HIS A 95 -9.98 -3.24 2.97
C HIS A 95 -9.55 -1.97 3.73
N ASN A 96 -10.31 -1.57 4.75
CA ASN A 96 -10.08 -0.34 5.51
C ASN A 96 -9.67 -0.66 6.95
N PRO A 97 -8.57 -0.08 7.47
CA PRO A 97 -8.25 -0.15 8.90
C PRO A 97 -9.39 0.31 9.82
N ALA A 98 -10.25 1.23 9.36
CA ALA A 98 -11.40 1.71 10.13
C ALA A 98 -12.40 0.58 10.47
N ASP A 99 -12.66 -0.31 9.52
CA ASP A 99 -13.63 -1.41 9.64
C ASP A 99 -13.11 -2.60 10.45
N MET A 100 -11.88 -2.50 10.98
CA MET A 100 -11.28 -3.55 11.79
C MET A 100 -12.10 -3.75 13.08
N PRO A 101 -12.64 -4.96 13.32
CA PRO A 101 -13.44 -5.25 14.50
C PRO A 101 -12.58 -5.22 15.78
N GLU A 102 -13.24 -5.23 16.93
CA GLU A 102 -12.54 -5.28 18.21
C GLU A 102 -11.58 -6.48 18.28
N VAL A 103 -10.39 -6.24 18.84
CA VAL A 103 -9.29 -7.22 18.91
C VAL A 103 -9.71 -8.54 19.56
N THR A 104 -10.68 -8.51 20.46
CA THR A 104 -11.23 -9.71 21.13
C THR A 104 -11.98 -10.66 20.19
N ARG A 105 -12.49 -10.16 19.06
CA ARG A 105 -13.21 -10.95 18.04
C ARG A 105 -12.29 -11.48 16.96
N ILE A 106 -11.02 -11.08 16.96
CA ILE A 106 -10.05 -11.46 15.92
C ILE A 106 -9.34 -12.73 16.37
N SER A 107 -9.40 -13.78 15.54
CA SER A 107 -8.60 -14.98 15.74
C SER A 107 -7.27 -14.85 15.03
N GLU A 108 -7.30 -14.55 13.73
CA GLU A 108 -6.11 -14.54 12.87
C GLU A 108 -6.21 -13.41 11.84
N ILE A 109 -5.07 -12.82 11.51
CA ILE A 109 -4.94 -11.81 10.45
C ILE A 109 -3.85 -12.29 9.50
N GLU A 110 -4.20 -12.39 8.23
CA GLU A 110 -3.28 -12.75 7.17
C GLU A 110 -3.04 -11.55 6.26
N GLU A 111 -1.77 -11.30 5.98
CA GLU A 111 -1.34 -10.25 5.04
C GLU A 111 -0.89 -10.86 3.72
N PRO A 112 -1.05 -10.13 2.60
CA PRO A 112 -0.58 -10.58 1.31
C PRO A 112 0.96 -10.45 1.23
N TRP A 113 1.62 -11.53 0.84
CA TRP A 113 3.04 -11.55 0.55
C TRP A 113 3.29 -11.51 -0.96
N ILE A 114 4.41 -10.92 -1.32
CA ILE A 114 4.89 -10.86 -2.70
C ILE A 114 6.23 -11.55 -2.83
N LYS A 115 6.45 -12.11 -4.02
CA LYS A 115 7.79 -12.47 -4.50
C LYS A 115 8.34 -11.30 -5.30
N ALA A 116 9.26 -10.58 -4.70
CA ALA A 116 9.98 -9.47 -5.30
C ALA A 116 11.26 -9.95 -6.00
N THR A 117 11.48 -9.49 -7.21
CA THR A 117 12.73 -9.66 -7.97
C THR A 117 13.39 -8.29 -8.12
N ILE A 118 14.56 -8.13 -7.51
CA ILE A 118 15.34 -6.90 -7.56
C ILE A 118 16.61 -7.17 -8.35
N MET A 119 16.85 -6.38 -9.40
CA MET A 119 18.13 -6.42 -10.11
C MET A 119 18.87 -5.11 -9.89
N THR A 120 20.12 -5.19 -9.47
CA THR A 120 20.95 -4.02 -9.16
C THR A 120 22.43 -4.30 -9.48
N PRO A 121 23.24 -3.29 -9.81
CA PRO A 121 24.69 -3.43 -9.84
C PRO A 121 25.23 -3.90 -8.48
N ASP A 122 26.32 -4.68 -8.49
CA ASP A 122 26.92 -5.27 -7.30
C ASP A 122 27.30 -4.22 -6.23
N GLU A 123 27.74 -3.04 -6.66
CA GLU A 123 28.08 -1.91 -5.78
C GLU A 123 26.97 -1.49 -4.82
N TYR A 124 25.69 -1.69 -5.19
CA TYR A 124 24.53 -1.32 -4.39
C TYR A 124 23.87 -2.51 -3.70
N LEU A 125 24.34 -3.74 -3.94
CA LEU A 125 23.69 -4.96 -3.46
C LEU A 125 23.55 -4.93 -1.93
N GLY A 126 24.60 -4.60 -1.18
CA GLY A 126 24.56 -4.57 0.28
C GLY A 126 23.48 -3.64 0.85
N ALA A 127 23.28 -2.46 0.24
CA ALA A 127 22.24 -1.53 0.64
C ALA A 127 20.83 -2.06 0.35
N VAL A 128 20.66 -2.73 -0.79
CA VAL A 128 19.39 -3.37 -1.18
C VAL A 128 19.05 -4.52 -0.22
N LEU A 129 20.00 -5.39 0.10
CA LEU A 129 19.77 -6.51 1.03
C LEU A 129 19.37 -5.98 2.42
N THR A 130 20.05 -4.94 2.90
CA THR A 130 19.71 -4.28 4.17
C THR A 130 18.28 -3.74 4.16
N LEU A 131 17.89 -3.04 3.08
CA LEU A 131 16.52 -2.52 2.91
C LEU A 131 15.48 -3.65 2.91
N CYS A 132 15.75 -4.76 2.23
CA CYS A 132 14.84 -5.92 2.24
C CYS A 132 14.71 -6.53 3.63
N THR A 133 15.81 -6.66 4.38
CA THR A 133 15.79 -7.18 5.75
C THR A 133 15.03 -6.26 6.71
N GLU A 134 15.20 -4.93 6.62
CA GLU A 134 14.42 -3.96 7.41
C GLU A 134 12.91 -4.10 7.19
N ARG A 135 12.50 -4.53 5.99
CA ARG A 135 11.10 -4.73 5.58
C ARG A 135 10.58 -6.15 5.82
N ARG A 136 11.17 -6.89 6.75
CA ARG A 136 10.80 -8.28 7.09
C ARG A 136 10.94 -9.24 5.90
N GLY A 137 11.88 -8.95 4.99
CA GLY A 137 12.10 -9.73 3.78
C GLY A 137 12.84 -11.03 4.04
N GLU A 138 12.32 -12.12 3.48
CA GLU A 138 12.97 -13.42 3.43
C GLU A 138 13.71 -13.58 2.10
N GLN A 139 15.04 -13.74 2.16
CA GLN A 139 15.82 -13.99 0.95
C GLN A 139 15.53 -15.41 0.43
N LEU A 140 15.10 -15.51 -0.83
CA LEU A 140 14.86 -16.79 -1.49
C LEU A 140 16.04 -17.22 -2.37
N ASP A 141 16.55 -16.29 -3.16
CA ASP A 141 17.61 -16.57 -4.12
C ASP A 141 18.47 -15.33 -4.35
N LEU A 142 19.74 -15.55 -4.70
CA LEU A 142 20.68 -14.51 -5.10
C LEU A 142 21.57 -15.07 -6.19
N THR A 143 21.37 -14.56 -7.41
CA THR A 143 22.13 -14.98 -8.59
C THR A 143 22.78 -13.78 -9.26
N TYR A 144 23.80 -14.03 -10.08
CA TYR A 144 24.49 -12.98 -10.84
C TYR A 144 24.17 -13.12 -12.33
N ALA A 145 23.67 -12.05 -12.92
CA ALA A 145 23.50 -11.88 -14.36
C ALA A 145 24.62 -10.98 -14.89
N GLY A 146 25.80 -11.56 -15.11
CA GLY A 146 27.01 -10.80 -15.47
C GLY A 146 27.45 -9.89 -14.33
N ASN A 147 27.45 -8.58 -14.56
CA ASN A 147 27.85 -7.57 -13.56
C ASN A 147 26.68 -7.06 -12.70
N ARG A 148 25.50 -7.67 -12.80
CA ARG A 148 24.32 -7.32 -12.00
C ARG A 148 23.95 -8.48 -11.08
N ALA A 149 23.66 -8.17 -9.83
CA ALA A 149 23.06 -9.10 -8.90
C ALA A 149 21.54 -9.09 -9.09
N MET A 150 20.95 -10.28 -9.10
CA MET A 150 19.51 -10.51 -9.09
C MET A 150 19.16 -11.16 -7.75
N ALA A 151 18.50 -10.40 -6.89
CA ALA A 151 18.04 -10.83 -5.58
C ALA A 151 16.53 -11.11 -5.63
N VAL A 152 16.13 -12.30 -5.21
CA VAL A 152 14.73 -12.70 -5.10
C VAL A 152 14.37 -12.77 -3.63
N TYR A 153 13.37 -11.99 -3.23
CA TYR A 153 12.90 -11.87 -1.85
C TYR A 153 11.41 -12.15 -1.75
N ARG A 154 10.99 -12.70 -0.62
CA ARG A 154 9.61 -12.66 -0.16
C ARG A 154 9.43 -11.49 0.78
N LEU A 155 8.50 -10.61 0.46
CA LEU A 155 8.22 -9.39 1.23
C LEU A 155 6.72 -9.27 1.50
N PRO A 156 6.31 -8.79 2.68
CA PRO A 156 4.93 -8.38 2.91
C PRO A 156 4.57 -7.20 2.00
N LEU A 157 3.44 -7.27 1.30
CA LEU A 157 3.03 -6.20 0.38
C LEU A 157 2.83 -4.87 1.10
N ASN A 158 2.34 -4.88 2.34
CA ASN A 158 2.16 -3.67 3.17
C ASN A 158 3.47 -2.90 3.41
N GLU A 159 4.60 -3.61 3.51
CA GLU A 159 5.93 -3.00 3.69
C GLU A 159 6.48 -2.42 2.39
N VAL A 160 6.08 -2.99 1.25
CA VAL A 160 6.50 -2.56 -0.09
C VAL A 160 5.69 -1.36 -0.55
N VAL A 161 4.41 -1.34 -0.23
CA VAL A 161 3.48 -0.29 -0.58
C VAL A 161 3.82 1.04 0.11
N PHE A 162 4.53 0.99 1.23
CA PHE A 162 4.96 2.16 1.98
C PHE A 162 6.46 2.46 1.79
N ASP A 163 6.77 3.48 0.97
CA ASP A 163 8.11 4.10 0.83
C ASP A 163 9.25 3.14 0.37
N PHE A 164 8.96 1.89 0.03
CA PHE A 164 9.99 0.94 -0.40
C PHE A 164 10.59 1.34 -1.75
N TYR A 165 9.74 1.71 -2.71
CA TYR A 165 10.16 2.03 -4.07
C TYR A 165 11.04 3.29 -4.11
N ASP A 166 10.69 4.31 -3.33
CA ASP A 166 11.44 5.55 -3.21
C ASP A 166 12.79 5.33 -2.51
N ARG A 167 12.79 4.58 -1.39
CA ARG A 167 14.04 4.18 -0.72
C ARG A 167 14.93 3.35 -1.64
N LEU A 168 14.37 2.41 -2.38
CA LEU A 168 15.13 1.56 -3.32
C LEU A 168 15.80 2.40 -4.41
N LYS A 169 15.05 3.34 -5.03
CA LYS A 169 15.61 4.27 -6.01
C LYS A 169 16.70 5.14 -5.40
N SER A 170 16.49 5.65 -4.18
CA SER A 170 17.46 6.51 -3.49
C SER A 170 18.78 5.78 -3.21
N VAL A 171 18.73 4.59 -2.59
CA VAL A 171 19.95 3.83 -2.23
C VAL A 171 20.71 3.31 -3.45
N THR A 172 20.03 3.10 -4.57
CA THR A 172 20.64 2.60 -5.81
C THR A 172 20.87 3.69 -6.85
N ARG A 173 20.59 4.96 -6.54
CA ARG A 173 20.61 6.08 -7.48
C ARG A 173 19.79 5.84 -8.76
N GLY A 174 18.72 5.06 -8.64
CA GLY A 174 17.85 4.67 -9.75
C GLY A 174 18.36 3.52 -10.63
N TYR A 175 19.46 2.87 -10.27
CA TYR A 175 20.00 1.73 -11.04
C TYR A 175 19.33 0.38 -10.73
N ALA A 176 18.54 0.29 -9.65
CA ALA A 176 17.77 -0.91 -9.36
C ALA A 176 16.48 -0.98 -10.18
N SER A 177 16.20 -2.17 -10.71
CA SER A 177 14.85 -2.53 -11.20
C SER A 177 14.14 -3.39 -10.16
N PHE A 178 12.84 -3.17 -10.02
CA PHE A 178 11.98 -3.88 -9.10
C PHE A 178 10.79 -4.44 -9.86
N ASP A 179 10.60 -5.75 -9.75
CA ASP A 179 9.44 -6.47 -10.26
C ASP A 179 8.86 -7.31 -9.12
N TYR A 180 7.55 -7.55 -9.12
CA TYR A 180 6.93 -8.40 -8.12
C TYR A 180 5.72 -9.16 -8.63
N ALA A 181 5.48 -10.32 -8.03
CA ALA A 181 4.26 -11.09 -8.18
C ALA A 181 3.63 -11.34 -6.80
N ILE A 182 2.30 -11.31 -6.75
CA ILE A 182 1.57 -11.79 -5.56
C ILE A 182 1.89 -13.27 -5.37
N ASP A 183 2.26 -13.65 -4.15
CA ASP A 183 2.57 -15.03 -3.77
C ASP A 183 1.38 -15.61 -3.00
N GLU A 184 1.47 -15.64 -1.67
CA GLU A 184 0.46 -16.22 -0.78
C GLU A 184 0.05 -15.23 0.32
N TYR A 185 -1.09 -15.49 0.96
CA TYR A 185 -1.44 -14.84 2.22
C TYR A 185 -0.76 -15.60 3.35
N ARG A 186 -0.19 -14.87 4.31
CA ARG A 186 0.45 -15.46 5.48
C ARG A 186 -0.04 -14.78 6.75
N LEU A 187 -0.18 -15.58 7.79
CA LEU A 187 -0.48 -15.11 9.13
C LEU A 187 0.62 -14.15 9.62
N GLY A 188 0.20 -12.97 10.07
CA GLY A 188 1.10 -11.92 10.56
C GLY A 188 0.65 -11.36 11.90
N GLU A 189 1.61 -10.99 12.76
CA GLU A 189 1.31 -10.27 14.00
C GLU A 189 1.05 -8.79 13.73
N LEU A 190 -0.16 -8.50 13.25
CA LEU A 190 -0.58 -7.18 12.85
C LEU A 190 -1.37 -6.46 13.93
N VAL A 191 -1.14 -5.15 14.04
CA VAL A 191 -1.85 -4.25 14.95
C VAL A 191 -2.33 -3.02 14.19
N LYS A 192 -3.50 -2.50 14.59
CA LYS A 192 -4.00 -1.21 14.11
C LYS A 192 -3.38 -0.09 14.94
N VAL A 193 -2.76 0.85 14.26
CA VAL A 193 -2.31 2.12 14.84
C VAL A 193 -3.32 3.19 14.43
N SER A 194 -4.01 3.74 15.42
CA SER A 194 -4.96 4.85 15.24
C SER A 194 -4.30 6.16 15.65
N ILE A 195 -4.44 7.20 14.83
CA ILE A 195 -3.95 8.55 15.12
C ILE A 195 -5.13 9.40 15.60
N LEU A 196 -4.98 10.04 16.75
CA LEU A 196 -5.97 10.93 17.32
C LEU A 196 -5.50 12.38 17.17
N VAL A 197 -6.35 13.24 16.61
CA VAL A 197 -6.12 14.68 16.50
C VAL A 197 -7.13 15.38 17.39
N ASN A 198 -6.65 16.17 18.36
CA ASN A 198 -7.49 16.79 19.39
C ASN A 198 -8.35 15.80 20.21
N GLY A 199 -7.95 14.54 20.28
CA GLY A 199 -8.69 13.48 20.99
C GLY A 199 -9.72 12.75 20.13
N ASP A 200 -9.95 13.19 18.88
CA ASP A 200 -10.81 12.50 17.93
C ASP A 200 -9.99 11.59 17.01
N PRO A 201 -10.39 10.32 16.82
CA PRO A 201 -9.70 9.41 15.91
C PRO A 201 -9.85 9.88 14.46
N VAL A 202 -8.75 9.90 13.72
CA VAL A 202 -8.74 10.22 12.29
C VAL A 202 -8.55 8.93 11.50
N ASP A 203 -9.65 8.39 10.98
CA ASP A 203 -9.67 7.11 10.27
C ASP A 203 -8.78 7.12 9.03
N ALA A 204 -8.74 8.24 8.30
CA ALA A 204 -7.90 8.39 7.09
C ALA A 204 -6.39 8.29 7.35
N LEU A 205 -5.96 8.45 8.61
CA LEU A 205 -4.55 8.32 9.03
C LEU A 205 -4.28 7.00 9.76
N SER A 206 -5.30 6.18 9.99
CA SER A 206 -5.13 4.89 10.66
C SER A 206 -4.46 3.88 9.72
N MET A 207 -3.55 3.08 10.25
CA MET A 207 -2.78 2.10 9.48
C MET A 207 -2.67 0.76 10.21
N ILE A 208 -2.57 -0.31 9.44
CA ILE A 208 -2.27 -1.65 9.95
C ILE A 208 -0.79 -1.93 9.71
N VAL A 209 -0.09 -2.31 10.76
CA VAL A 209 1.37 -2.45 10.77
C VAL A 209 1.75 -3.68 11.58
N HIS A 210 2.93 -4.23 11.30
CA HIS A 210 3.48 -5.29 12.14
C HIS A 210 3.76 -4.77 13.55
N ARG A 211 3.50 -5.59 14.57
CA ARG A 211 3.66 -5.24 15.99
C ARG A 211 5.02 -4.62 16.29
N GLU A 212 6.09 -5.19 15.75
CA GLU A 212 7.47 -4.70 15.96
C GLU A 212 7.72 -3.30 15.38
N GLN A 213 7.00 -2.92 14.32
CA GLN A 213 7.15 -1.61 13.69
C GLN A 213 6.15 -0.57 14.22
N ALA A 214 5.19 -0.97 15.04
CA ALA A 214 4.09 -0.11 15.46
C ALA A 214 4.55 1.16 16.18
N GLU A 215 5.54 1.04 17.07
CA GLU A 215 6.07 2.20 17.81
C GLU A 215 6.85 3.15 16.90
N HIS A 216 7.69 2.63 16.01
CA HIS A 216 8.47 3.45 15.09
C HIS A 216 7.55 4.20 14.12
N ARG A 217 6.57 3.50 13.53
CA ARG A 217 5.60 4.10 12.60
C ARG A 217 4.65 5.07 13.29
N GLY A 218 4.28 4.83 14.55
CA GLY A 218 3.42 5.76 15.30
C GLY A 218 4.12 7.06 15.73
N ARG A 219 5.46 7.09 15.73
CA ARG A 219 6.26 8.28 16.08
C ARG A 219 6.68 9.13 14.87
N ALA A 220 6.73 8.52 13.69
CA ALA A 220 7.10 9.17 12.43
C ALA A 220 5.97 10.05 11.92
#